data_AF-A0A8X6SW92-F1
#
_entry.id   AF-A0A8X6SW92-F1
#
_cell.length_a   1.000
_cell.length_b   1.000
_cell.length_c   1.000
_cell.angle_alpha   90.00
_cell.angle_beta   90.00
_cell.angle_gamma   90.00
#
_symmetry.space_group_name_H-M   'P 1'
#
loop_
_entity.id
_entity.type
_entity.pdbx_description
1 polymer ?
#
loop_
_entity_poly.entity_id
_entity_poly.type
_entity_poly.pdbx_seq_one_letter_code
_entity_poly.pdbx_strand_id
1 'polypeptide(L)'
;MIVRSATNKPMTSAQNITNELLSSCNVSVSAQKVRTVLHSAGLKARTPGKKPYISEVNRKRRLEFAMKYKNKPMDFRKKVIFSDESKFEIFTPPSIRKIWRKNKTALEPKNVLPTLKHGGGNVMV
;
A
#
# COMPACT_ATOMS: atom_id res chain seq x y z
N MET A 1 22.93 -6.58 1.99
CA MET A 1 22.01 -6.87 3.11
C MET A 1 20.95 -5.78 3.31
N ILE A 2 21.34 -4.52 3.54
CA ILE A 2 20.43 -3.35 3.72
C ILE A 2 19.35 -3.24 2.63
N VAL A 3 19.77 -3.21 1.36
CA VAL A 3 18.85 -3.06 0.22
C VAL A 3 17.90 -4.26 0.10
N ARG A 4 18.37 -5.46 0.43
CA ARG A 4 17.57 -6.69 0.42
C ARG A 4 16.47 -6.64 1.49
N SER A 5 16.81 -6.24 2.72
CA SER A 5 15.83 -6.08 3.81
C SER A 5 14.72 -5.08 3.42
N ALA A 6 15.11 -3.93 2.87
CA ALA A 6 14.15 -2.91 2.42
C ALA A 6 13.32 -3.36 1.19
N THR A 7 13.85 -4.19 0.30
CA THR A 7 13.12 -4.65 -0.89
C THR A 7 12.12 -5.77 -0.57
N ASN A 8 12.46 -6.65 0.37
CA ASN A 8 11.60 -7.75 0.80
C ASN A 8 10.51 -7.27 1.77
N LYS A 9 10.86 -6.35 2.69
CA LYS A 9 9.93 -5.75 3.66
C LYS A 9 9.99 -4.22 3.53
N PRO A 10 9.29 -3.64 2.55
CA PRO A 10 9.39 -2.21 2.24
C PRO A 10 8.88 -1.28 3.34
N MET A 11 8.12 -1.80 4.31
CA MET A 11 7.64 -1.03 5.48
C MET A 11 8.63 -0.95 6.64
N THR A 12 9.79 -1.59 6.53
CA THR A 12 10.79 -1.60 7.59
C THR A 12 11.44 -0.23 7.71
N SER A 13 11.45 0.34 8.91
CA SER A 13 12.13 1.62 9.16
C SER A 13 13.65 1.46 9.03
N ALA A 14 14.37 2.55 8.75
CA ALA A 14 15.82 2.51 8.74
C ALA A 14 16.39 2.04 10.10
N GLN A 15 15.73 2.39 11.21
CA GLN A 15 16.12 1.97 12.56
C GLN A 15 15.93 0.45 12.77
N ASN A 16 14.86 -0.12 12.23
CA ASN A 16 14.64 -1.56 12.33
C ASN A 16 15.70 -2.31 11.51
N ILE A 17 16.15 -1.76 10.37
CA ILE A 17 17.25 -2.33 9.58
C ILE A 17 18.58 -2.24 10.34
N THR A 18 18.86 -1.14 11.07
CA THR A 18 20.09 -1.06 11.88
C THR A 18 20.08 -2.09 13.00
N ASN A 19 18.94 -2.26 13.67
CA ASN A 19 18.78 -3.25 14.74
C ASN A 19 18.93 -4.69 14.18
N GLU A 20 18.36 -4.97 13.01
CA GLU A 20 18.52 -6.26 12.32
C GLU A 20 20.00 -6.54 12.00
N LEU A 21 20.76 -5.55 11.55
CA LEU A 21 22.20 -5.68 11.26
C LEU A 21 23.04 -5.90 12.51
N LEU A 22 22.69 -5.22 13.60
CA LEU A 22 23.35 -5.42 14.89
C LEU A 22 23.11 -6.84 15.39
N SER A 23 21.87 -7.33 15.36
CA SER A 23 21.53 -8.67 15.83
C SER A 23 22.08 -9.80 14.95
N SER A 24 22.12 -9.63 13.63
CA SER A 24 22.49 -10.71 12.70
C SER A 24 23.97 -10.72 12.31
N CYS A 25 24.65 -9.57 12.34
CA CYS A 25 26.03 -9.45 11.88
C CYS A 25 26.96 -8.83 12.93
N ASN A 26 26.44 -8.45 14.11
CA ASN A 26 27.16 -7.66 15.12
C ASN A 26 27.75 -6.36 14.56
N VAL A 27 27.12 -5.80 13.53
CA VAL A 27 27.55 -4.57 12.86
C VAL A 27 26.71 -3.40 13.35
N SER A 28 27.34 -2.48 14.06
CA SER A 28 26.73 -1.21 14.46
C SER A 28 26.80 -0.21 13.31
N VAL A 29 25.65 0.19 12.77
CA VAL A 29 25.53 1.22 11.75
C VAL A 29 24.47 2.24 12.14
N SER A 30 24.72 3.51 11.83
CA SER A 30 23.71 4.55 12.04
C SER A 30 22.55 4.42 11.04
N ALA A 31 21.35 4.82 11.47
CA ALA A 31 20.19 4.84 10.59
C ALA A 31 20.41 5.78 9.38
N GLN A 32 21.24 6.81 9.53
CA GLN A 32 21.60 7.69 8.43
C GLN A 32 22.40 6.97 7.35
N LYS A 33 23.38 6.14 7.74
CA LYS A 33 24.14 5.32 6.79
C LYS A 33 23.22 4.38 6.01
N VAL A 34 22.25 3.76 6.68
CA VAL A 34 21.21 2.94 6.05
C VAL A 34 20.42 3.75 5.03
N ARG A 35 19.92 4.94 5.38
CA ARG A 35 19.17 5.80 4.44
C ARG A 35 20.01 6.17 3.21
N THR A 36 21.28 6.54 3.41
CA THR A 36 22.19 6.88 2.31
C THR A 36 22.38 5.70 1.35
N VAL A 37 22.58 4.49 1.87
CA VAL A 37 22.70 3.26 1.05
C VAL A 37 21.40 2.94 0.32
N LEU A 38 20.23 3.17 0.94
CA LEU A 38 18.95 2.98 0.28
C LEU A 38 18.73 3.99 -0.84
N HIS A 39 19.10 5.26 -0.62
CA HIS A 39 19.01 6.31 -1.62
C HIS A 39 19.95 6.06 -2.80
N SER A 40 21.19 5.62 -2.56
CA SER A 40 22.13 5.27 -3.63
C SER A 40 21.64 4.08 -4.47
N ALA A 41 20.88 3.16 -3.85
CA ALA A 41 20.20 2.07 -4.56
C ALA A 41 18.89 2.49 -5.26
N GLY A 42 18.53 3.79 -5.24
CA GLY A 42 17.35 4.35 -5.90
C GLY A 42 16.03 4.12 -5.14
N LEU A 43 16.07 3.66 -3.88
CA LEU A 43 14.89 3.54 -3.03
C LEU A 43 14.60 4.87 -2.37
N LYS A 44 13.31 5.27 -2.36
CA LYS A 44 12.86 6.50 -1.69
C LYS A 44 11.74 6.17 -0.71
N ALA A 45 11.73 6.88 0.42
CA ALA A 45 10.63 6.83 1.37
C ALA A 45 9.39 7.51 0.75
N ARG A 46 8.30 6.76 0.57
CA ARG A 46 7.05 7.22 -0.07
C ARG A 46 5.84 6.75 0.73
N THR A 47 4.73 7.46 0.61
CA THR A 47 3.45 6.99 1.13
C THR A 47 2.98 5.78 0.32
N PRO A 48 2.64 4.65 0.98
CA PRO A 48 2.04 3.51 0.29
C PRO A 48 0.63 3.84 -0.20
N GLY A 49 0.24 3.29 -1.34
CA GLY A 49 -1.17 3.33 -1.77
C GLY A 49 -1.99 2.40 -0.87
N LYS A 50 -3.24 2.78 -0.57
CA LYS A 50 -4.22 1.90 0.09
C LYS A 50 -5.07 1.22 -0.97
N LYS A 51 -5.14 -0.11 -0.98
CA LYS A 51 -6.03 -0.85 -1.89
C LYS A 51 -6.65 -2.04 -1.17
N PRO A 52 -7.92 -2.37 -1.48
CA PRO A 52 -8.50 -3.63 -1.03
C PRO A 52 -7.78 -4.79 -1.72
N TYR A 53 -7.71 -5.92 -1.03
CA TYR A 53 -7.34 -7.17 -1.66
C TYR A 53 -8.44 -7.57 -2.65
N ILE A 54 -8.05 -7.92 -3.88
CA ILE A 54 -8.96 -8.38 -4.93
C ILE A 54 -8.41 -9.72 -5.42
N SER A 55 -9.21 -10.78 -5.29
CA SER A 55 -8.86 -12.10 -5.82
C SER A 55 -8.69 -12.05 -7.34
N GLU A 56 -7.92 -12.97 -7.90
CA GLU A 56 -7.69 -12.99 -9.35
C GLU A 56 -8.99 -13.17 -10.15
N VAL A 57 -9.91 -13.98 -9.64
CA VAL A 57 -11.24 -14.18 -10.22
C VAL A 57 -12.02 -12.86 -10.25
N ASN A 58 -12.03 -12.13 -9.14
CA ASN A 58 -12.72 -10.84 -9.07
C ASN A 58 -12.01 -9.77 -9.93
N ARG A 59 -10.69 -9.85 -10.10
CA ARG A 59 -9.94 -8.97 -11.00
C ARG A 59 -10.39 -9.16 -12.46
N LYS A 60 -10.56 -10.41 -12.91
CA LYS A 60 -11.08 -10.73 -14.26
C LYS A 60 -12.50 -10.19 -14.45
N ARG A 61 -13.42 -10.52 -13.54
CA ARG A 61 -14.82 -10.05 -13.59
C ARG A 61 -14.93 -8.52 -13.63
N ARG A 62 -14.11 -7.81 -12.83
CA ARG A 62 -14.07 -6.35 -12.83
C ARG A 62 -13.56 -5.77 -14.15
N LEU A 63 -12.56 -6.41 -14.78
CA LEU A 63 -12.04 -6.00 -16.07
C LEU A 63 -13.08 -6.20 -17.18
N GLU A 64 -13.74 -7.36 -17.21
CA GLU A 64 -14.83 -7.66 -18.14
C GLU A 64 -15.98 -6.66 -17.99
N PHE A 65 -16.40 -6.37 -16.76
CA PHE A 65 -17.39 -5.33 -16.47
C PHE A 65 -16.95 -3.97 -17.00
N ALA A 66 -15.72 -3.54 -16.68
CA ALA A 66 -15.20 -2.25 -17.14
C ALA A 66 -15.18 -2.16 -18.67
N MET A 67 -14.74 -3.20 -19.38
CA MET A 67 -14.73 -3.25 -20.85
C MET A 67 -16.15 -3.21 -21.44
N LYS A 68 -17.09 -3.96 -20.86
CA LYS A 68 -18.49 -4.02 -21.30
C LYS A 68 -19.19 -2.65 -21.25
N TYR A 69 -18.89 -1.84 -20.24
CA TYR A 69 -19.56 -0.55 -20.01
C TYR A 69 -18.72 0.69 -20.37
N LYS A 70 -17.46 0.52 -20.80
CA LYS A 70 -16.51 1.62 -21.11
C LYS A 70 -17.09 2.69 -22.03
N ASN A 71 -17.69 2.26 -23.15
CA ASN A 71 -18.15 3.12 -24.23
C ASN A 71 -19.67 3.36 -24.21
N LYS A 72 -20.35 3.13 -23.08
CA LYS A 72 -21.79 3.39 -22.99
C LYS A 72 -22.10 4.89 -23.02
N PRO A 73 -23.19 5.29 -23.69
CA PRO A 73 -23.56 6.69 -23.83
C PRO A 73 -23.99 7.30 -22.48
N MET A 74 -23.97 8.63 -22.40
CA MET A 74 -24.32 9.33 -21.16
C MET A 74 -25.76 9.05 -20.72
N ASP A 75 -26.70 8.89 -21.66
CA ASP A 75 -28.10 8.61 -21.32
C ASP A 75 -28.31 7.23 -20.69
N PHE A 76 -27.42 6.27 -20.95
CA PHE A 76 -27.39 5.03 -20.19
C PHE A 76 -26.98 5.31 -18.74
N ARG A 77 -25.92 6.10 -18.53
CA ARG A 77 -25.41 6.43 -17.18
C ARG A 77 -26.43 7.21 -16.34
N LYS A 78 -27.19 8.12 -16.95
CA LYS A 78 -28.26 8.88 -16.28
C LYS A 78 -29.39 8.01 -15.73
N LYS A 79 -29.60 6.82 -16.29
CA LYS A 79 -30.65 5.88 -15.88
C LYS A 79 -30.17 4.91 -14.79
N VAL A 80 -28.88 4.94 -14.43
CA VAL A 80 -28.33 4.04 -13.40
C VAL A 80 -28.46 4.70 -12.03
N ILE A 81 -29.16 4.03 -11.12
CA ILE A 81 -29.22 4.38 -9.70
C ILE A 81 -28.25 3.45 -8.96
N PHE A 82 -27.31 4.03 -8.21
CA PHE A 82 -26.39 3.28 -7.36
C PHE A 82 -26.87 3.36 -5.91
N SER A 83 -26.88 2.23 -5.23
CA SER A 83 -27.06 2.12 -3.79
C SER A 83 -25.83 1.42 -3.20
N ASP A 84 -25.32 1.93 -2.09
CA ASP A 84 -24.24 1.30 -1.32
C ASP A 84 -24.41 1.70 0.15
N GLU A 85 -23.93 0.86 1.06
CA GLU A 85 -23.90 1.16 2.49
C GLU A 85 -22.53 1.74 2.85
N SER A 86 -22.50 2.83 3.61
CA SER A 86 -21.27 3.50 4.01
C SER A 86 -21.01 3.38 5.51
N LYS A 87 -19.79 2.97 5.84
CA LYS A 87 -19.29 2.93 7.22
C LYS A 87 -18.61 4.26 7.57
N PHE A 88 -19.07 4.92 8.64
CA PHE A 88 -18.45 6.10 9.22
C PHE A 88 -17.69 5.74 10.51
N GLU A 89 -16.39 6.04 10.53
CA GLU A 89 -15.52 5.76 11.67
C GLU A 89 -15.39 7.00 12.57
N ILE A 90 -15.61 6.84 13.88
CA ILE A 90 -15.53 7.93 14.87
C ILE A 90 -14.06 8.30 15.18
N PHE A 91 -13.16 7.32 15.12
CA PHE A 91 -11.73 7.51 15.35
C PHE A 91 -10.93 6.95 14.18
N THR A 92 -10.14 7.81 13.52
CA THR A 92 -9.18 7.37 12.50
C THR A 92 -7.83 7.08 13.18
N PRO A 93 -7.30 5.85 13.13
CA PRO A 93 -5.95 5.58 13.64
C PRO A 93 -4.91 6.39 12.85
N PRO A 94 -3.81 6.85 13.50
CA PRO A 94 -2.79 7.65 12.84
C PRO A 94 -2.26 6.92 11.62
N SER A 95 -2.53 7.48 10.45
CA SER A 95 -2.14 6.86 9.19
C SER A 95 -0.85 7.50 8.70
N ILE A 96 0.17 6.66 8.53
CA ILE A 96 1.13 6.60 7.41
C ILE A 96 2.50 6.15 7.94
N ARG A 97 2.80 4.86 7.77
CA ARG A 97 4.20 4.41 7.69
C ARG A 97 4.67 4.65 6.26
N LYS A 98 5.77 5.38 6.09
CA LYS A 98 6.45 5.49 4.79
C LYS A 98 7.03 4.11 4.43
N ILE A 99 7.05 3.83 3.13
CA ILE A 99 7.65 2.62 2.59
C ILE A 99 8.85 2.96 1.71
N TRP A 100 9.84 2.09 1.68
CA TRP A 100 10.95 2.16 0.74
C TRP A 100 10.55 1.53 -0.58
N ARG A 101 10.49 2.31 -1.65
CA ARG A 101 10.22 1.78 -2.99
C ARG A 101 10.93 2.58 -4.07
N LYS A 102 11.10 1.95 -5.23
CA LYS A 102 11.59 2.61 -6.45
C LYS A 102 10.46 3.45 -7.08
N ASN A 103 10.85 4.31 -8.00
CA ASN A 103 9.87 5.01 -8.83
C ASN A 103 9.09 3.98 -9.70
N LYS A 104 7.84 4.31 -10.02
CA LYS A 104 6.92 3.49 -10.85
C LYS A 104 6.50 2.14 -10.28
N THR A 105 6.93 1.74 -9.08
CA THR A 105 6.51 0.48 -8.43
C THR A 105 5.32 0.65 -7.46
N ALA A 106 4.52 1.71 -7.61
CA ALA A 106 3.48 2.07 -6.63
C ALA A 106 2.39 1.02 -6.44
N LEU A 107 2.09 0.26 -7.50
CA LEU A 107 0.98 -0.69 -7.56
C LEU A 107 1.42 -2.14 -7.31
N GLU A 108 2.72 -2.38 -7.08
CA GLU A 108 3.19 -3.71 -6.71
C GLU A 108 2.56 -4.13 -5.37
N PRO A 109 2.09 -5.37 -5.22
CA PRO A 109 1.39 -5.82 -4.00
C PRO A 109 2.16 -5.55 -2.70
N LYS A 110 3.49 -5.70 -2.72
CA LYS A 110 4.38 -5.43 -1.58
C LYS A 110 4.45 -3.95 -1.17
N ASN A 111 4.13 -3.03 -2.08
CA ASN A 111 4.22 -1.58 -1.88
C ASN A 111 2.85 -0.94 -1.55
N VAL A 112 1.81 -1.75 -1.41
CA VAL A 112 0.43 -1.33 -1.17
C VAL A 112 0.01 -1.80 0.22
N LEU A 113 -0.66 -0.93 0.97
CA LEU A 113 -1.30 -1.31 2.21
C LEU A 113 -2.63 -1.99 1.90
N PRO A 114 -2.85 -3.24 2.35
CA PRO A 114 -4.16 -3.86 2.28
C PRO A 114 -5.11 -3.11 3.21
N THR A 115 -6.26 -2.69 2.69
CA THR A 115 -7.38 -2.20 3.52
C THR A 115 -8.28 -3.39 3.86
N LEU A 116 -8.14 -3.93 5.07
CA LEU A 116 -9.13 -4.83 5.68
C LEU A 116 -10.06 -3.96 6.54
N LYS A 117 -11.36 -3.97 6.25
CA LYS A 117 -12.36 -3.06 6.86
C LYS A 117 -12.91 -3.50 8.23
N HIS A 118 -12.21 -4.36 8.97
CA HIS A 118 -12.75 -4.97 10.19
C HIS A 118 -12.09 -4.38 11.46
N GLY A 119 -12.90 -3.77 12.35
CA GLY A 119 -12.48 -3.23 13.65
C GLY A 119 -13.04 -1.84 13.99
N GLY A 120 -13.27 -1.57 15.28
CA GLY A 120 -13.66 -0.26 15.84
C GLY A 120 -15.17 0.03 15.93
N GLY A 121 -15.56 0.93 16.84
CA GLY A 121 -16.92 1.50 16.89
C GLY A 121 -17.19 2.33 15.65
N ASN A 122 -18.33 2.10 15.00
CA ASN A 122 -18.68 2.72 13.72
C ASN A 122 -20.21 2.84 13.59
N VAL A 123 -20.64 3.74 12.70
CA VAL A 123 -22.04 3.88 12.30
C VAL A 123 -22.16 3.52 10.83
N MET A 124 -23.17 2.72 10.49
CA MET A 124 -23.52 2.34 9.12
C MET A 124 -24.73 3.15 8.68
N VAL A 125 -24.72 3.64 7.44
CA VAL A 125 -25.83 4.37 6.79
C VAL A 125 -26.02 3.84 5.38
#